data_AF-S6GIZ0-F1
#
_entry.id   AF-S6GIZ0-F1
#
_cell.length_a   1.000
_cell.length_b   1.000
_cell.length_c   1.000
_cell.angle_alpha   90.00
_cell.angle_beta   90.00
_cell.angle_gamma   90.00
#
_symmetry.space_group_name_H-M   'P 1'
#
loop_
_entity.id
_entity.type
_entity.pdbx_description
1 polymer ?
#
loop_
_entity_poly.entity_id
_entity_poly.type
_entity_poly.pdbx_seq_one_letter_code
_entity_poly.pdbx_strand_id
1 'polypeptide(L)' 'MNNKQLAELYVELALMYEEDFPVKCGFAAATSAQTMLVEKINPGALSKTDIALIEPIFAYGHVDIHKHVTAKKRFIWF' A
#
# COMPACT_ATOMS: atom_id res chain seq x y z
N MET A 1 2.01 10.26 10.84
CA MET A 1 1.23 10.30 9.60
C MET A 1 -0.19 9.85 9.88
N ASN A 2 -1.17 10.52 9.30
CA ASN A 2 -2.56 10.08 9.29
C ASN A 2 -2.79 9.12 8.09
N ASN A 3 -3.82 8.27 8.14
CA ASN A 3 -4.12 7.29 7.09
C ASN A 3 -4.27 7.94 5.69
N LYS A 4 -4.87 9.13 5.63
CA LYS A 4 -4.99 9.90 4.38
C LYS A 4 -3.63 10.28 3.78
N GLN A 5 -2.71 10.76 4.62
CA GLN A 5 -1.35 11.11 4.19
C GLN A 5 -0.57 9.88 3.75
N LEU A 6 -0.83 8.72 4.38
CA LEU A 6 -0.20 7.46 3.97
C LEU A 6 -0.72 7.00 2.60
N ALA A 7 -2.00 7.19 2.32
CA ALA A 7 -2.59 6.87 1.03
C ALA A 7 -2.05 7.77 -0.09
N GLU A 8 -1.92 9.07 0.16
CA GLU A 8 -1.32 10.02 -0.78
C GLU A 8 0.15 9.65 -1.07
N LEU A 9 0.93 9.37 -0.02
CA LEU A 9 2.32 8.93 -0.17
C LEU A 9 2.44 7.63 -0.96
N TYR A 10 1.53 6.67 -0.75
CA TYR A 10 1.51 5.43 -1.50
C TYR A 10 1.34 5.67 -3.01
N VAL A 11 0.43 6.57 -3.40
CA VAL A 11 0.20 6.90 -4.82
C VAL A 11 1.46 7.52 -5.43
N GLU A 12 2.09 8.46 -4.73
CA GLU A 12 3.31 9.12 -5.21
C GLU A 12 4.46 8.11 -5.38
N LEU A 13 4.70 7.27 -4.38
CA LEU A 13 5.75 6.25 -4.45
C LEU A 13 5.44 5.18 -5.51
N ALA A 14 4.17 4.81 -5.68
CA ALA A 14 3.78 3.83 -6.69
C ALA A 14 3.98 4.37 -8.11
N LEU A 15 3.70 5.66 -8.36
CA LEU A 15 3.99 6.31 -9.63
C LEU A 15 5.50 6.30 -9.93
N MET A 16 6.32 6.72 -8.96
CA MET A 16 7.79 6.69 -9.12
C MET A 16 8.32 5.27 -9.35
N TYR A 17 7.79 4.29 -8.62
CA TYR A 17 8.18 2.90 -8.76
C TYR A 17 7.78 2.33 -10.14
N GLU A 18 6.63 2.70 -10.68
CA GLU A 18 6.20 2.28 -12.03
C GLU A 18 7.04 2.92 -13.14
N GLU A 19 7.50 4.16 -12.96
CA GLU A 19 8.43 4.82 -13.89
C GLU A 19 9.78 4.08 -13.97
N ASP A 20 10.33 3.68 -12.83
CA ASP A 20 11.60 2.96 -12.74
C ASP A 20 11.47 1.47 -13.11
N PHE A 21 10.32 0.86 -12.81
CA PHE A 21 10.04 -0.56 -13.03
C PHE A 21 8.76 -0.73 -13.85
N PRO A 22 8.83 -0.54 -15.18
CA PRO A 22 7.66 -0.66 -16.04
C PRO A 22 7.15 -2.11 -16.03
N VAL A 23 6.07 -2.35 -15.29
CA VAL A 23 5.42 -3.66 -15.22
C VAL A 23 4.60 -3.83 -16.50
N LYS A 24 4.80 -4.92 -17.25
CA LYS A 24 3.99 -5.28 -18.43
C LYS A 24 2.52 -5.64 -18.09
N CYS A 25 2.06 -5.36 -16.88
CA CYS A 25 0.65 -5.44 -16.54
C CYS A 25 -0.06 -4.25 -17.18
N GLY A 26 -1.13 -4.52 -17.94
CA GLY A 26 -1.91 -3.46 -18.56
C GLY A 26 -2.28 -2.40 -17.51
N PHE A 27 -1.96 -1.15 -17.81
CA PHE A 27 -2.12 0.03 -16.94
C PHE A 27 -3.43 0.01 -16.13
N ALA A 28 -4.55 -0.36 -16.76
CA ALA A 28 -5.86 -0.47 -16.11
C ALA A 28 -5.91 -1.43 -14.90
N ALA A 29 -5.19 -2.55 -14.94
CA ALA A 29 -5.12 -3.51 -13.84
C ALA A 29 -4.25 -2.98 -12.69
N ALA A 30 -3.16 -2.28 -13.01
CA ALA A 30 -2.29 -1.63 -12.02
C ALA A 30 -3.03 -0.49 -11.31
N THR A 31 -3.73 0.37 -12.06
CA THR A 31 -4.55 1.45 -11.49
C THR A 31 -5.67 0.91 -10.60
N SER A 32 -6.37 -0.16 -11.02
CA SER A 32 -7.43 -0.75 -10.19
C SER A 32 -6.89 -1.35 -8.88
N ALA A 33 -5.72 -1.99 -8.92
CA ALA A 33 -5.06 -2.53 -7.74
C ALA A 33 -4.61 -1.43 -6.77
N GLN A 34 -4.05 -0.33 -7.29
CA GLN A 34 -3.69 0.83 -6.49
C GLN A 34 -4.91 1.47 -5.81
N THR A 35 -6.01 1.66 -6.54
CA THR A 35 -7.25 2.23 -5.96
C THR A 35 -7.80 1.37 -4.84
N MET A 36 -7.83 0.03 -5.01
CA MET A 36 -8.25 -0.89 -3.95
C MET A 36 -7.36 -0.82 -2.70
N LEU A 37 -6.04 -0.62 -2.87
CA LEU A 37 -5.12 -0.49 -1.75
C LEU A 37 -5.30 0.85 -1.03
N VAL A 38 -5.47 1.95 -1.76
CA VAL A 38 -5.80 3.27 -1.20
C VAL A 38 -7.09 3.25 -0.37
N GLU A 39 -8.14 2.60 -0.89
CA GLU A 39 -9.41 2.43 -0.18
C GLU A 39 -9.29 1.60 1.10
N LYS A 40 -8.29 0.70 1.19
CA LYS A 40 -8.00 -0.06 2.42
C LYS A 40 -7.08 0.70 3.38
N ILE A 41 -6.15 1.51 2.87
CA ILE A 41 -5.24 2.34 3.67
C ILE A 41 -6.05 3.39 4.47
N ASN A 42 -6.97 4.10 3.81
CA ASN A 42 -7.77 5.16 4.44
C ASN A 42 -8.47 4.75 5.76
N PRO A 43 -9.22 3.63 5.82
CA PRO A 43 -9.84 3.15 7.05
C PRO A 43 -8.88 2.37 7.97
N GLY A 44 -7.60 2.19 7.60
CA GLY A 44 -6.65 1.36 8.34
C GLY A 44 -7.01 -0.14 8.28
N ALA A 45 -7.71 -0.56 7.23
CA ALA A 45 -8.21 -1.93 7.06
C ALA A 45 -7.22 -2.83 6.30
N LEU A 46 -5.92 -2.61 6.49
CA LEU A 46 -4.88 -3.39 5.83
C LEU A 46 -4.66 -4.73 6.52
N SER A 47 -4.68 -5.79 5.73
CA SER A 47 -4.23 -7.11 6.15
C SER A 47 -2.71 -7.23 6.07
N LYS A 48 -2.12 -8.27 6.69
CA LYS A 48 -0.69 -8.56 6.54
C LYS A 48 -0.29 -8.74 5.08
N THR A 49 -1.16 -9.34 4.27
CA THR A 49 -0.91 -9.55 2.84
C THR A 49 -0.89 -8.22 2.09
N ASP A 50 -1.83 -7.33 2.39
CA ASP A 50 -1.84 -5.99 1.78
C ASP A 50 -0.57 -5.20 2.17
N ILE A 51 -0.13 -5.30 3.43
CA ILE A 51 1.11 -4.65 3.90
C ILE A 51 2.33 -5.21 3.15
N ALA A 52 2.45 -6.53 3.01
CA ALA A 52 3.57 -7.14 2.28
C ALA A 52 3.61 -6.75 0.79
N LEU A 53 2.45 -6.46 0.18
CA LEU A 53 2.38 -6.01 -1.21
C LEU A 53 2.87 -4.57 -1.38
N ILE A 54 2.56 -3.68 -0.44
CA ILE A 54 2.94 -2.27 -0.51
C ILE A 54 4.30 -1.97 0.13
N GLU A 55 4.78 -2.86 1.01
CA GLU A 55 6.09 -2.79 1.66
C GLU A 55 7.26 -2.46 0.72
N PRO A 56 7.46 -3.12 -0.44
CA PRO A 56 8.55 -2.77 -1.35
C PRO A 56 8.45 -1.33 -1.90
N ILE A 57 7.24 -0.83 -2.13
CA ILE A 57 7.00 0.54 -2.62
C ILE A 57 7.35 1.55 -1.52
N PHE A 58 6.94 1.29 -0.28
CA PHE A 58 7.31 2.13 0.86
C PHE A 58 8.81 2.05 1.19
N ALA A 59 9.42 0.87 1.07
CA ALA A 59 10.86 0.68 1.26
C ALA A 59 11.68 1.43 0.20
N TYR A 60 11.20 1.51 -1.03
CA TYR A 60 11.79 2.36 -2.08
C TYR A 60 11.79 3.84 -1.67
N GLY A 61 10.71 4.32 -1.05
CA GLY A 61 10.64 5.66 -0.45
C GLY A 61 11.38 5.82 0.89
N HIS A 62 12.16 4.83 1.34
CA HIS A 62 12.77 4.78 2.68
C HIS A 62 11.78 4.94 3.84
N VAL A 63 10.52 4.58 3.63
CA VAL A 63 9.46 4.66 4.64
C VAL A 63 9.16 3.27 5.19
N ASP A 64 9.21 3.15 6.51
CA ASP A 64 8.84 1.91 7.20
C ASP A 64 7.33 1.91 7.51
N ILE A 65 6.56 1.19 6.69
CA ILE A 65 5.10 1.13 6.82
C ILE A 65 4.65 0.49 8.14
N HIS A 66 5.43 -0.42 8.73
CA HIS A 66 5.06 -1.10 9.98
C HIS A 66 5.01 -0.13 11.18
N LYS A 67 5.67 1.03 11.07
CA LYS A 67 5.58 2.12 12.06
C LYS A 67 4.30 2.94 11.94
N HIS A 68 3.62 2.86 10.79
CA HIS A 68 2.46 3.69 10.48
C HIS A 68 1.15 2.90 10.40
N VAL A 69 1.24 1.59 10.11
CA VAL A 69 0.08 0.71 10.01
C VAL A 69 0.34 -0.55 10.83
N THR A 70 -0.61 -0.87 11.70
CA THR A 70 -0.62 -2.16 12.38
C THR A 70 -1.60 -3.08 11.67
N ALA A 71 -1.11 -4.25 11.22
CA ALA A 71 -1.96 -5.25 10.59
C ALA A 71 -3.11 -5.60 11.53
N LYS A 72 -4.35 -5.54 11.03
CA LYS A 72 -5.52 -5.88 11.85
C LYS A 72 -5.45 -7.35 12.25
N LYS A 73 -5.11 -7.63 13.51
CA LYS A 73 -5.13 -8.99 14.07
C LYS A 73 -6.59 -9.48 14.03
N ARG A 74 -6.85 -10.53 13.26
CA ARG A 74 -8.10 -11.28 13.37
C ARG A 74 -8.03 -12.03 14.70
N PHE A 75 -8.81 -11.60 15.68
CA PHE A 75 -9.05 -12.39 16.88
C PHE A 75 -9.85 -13.61 16.43
N ILE A 76 -9.20 -14.77 16.42
CA ILE A 76 -9.92 -16.04 16.30
C ILE A 76 -10.24 -16.44 17.73
N TRP A 77 -11.50 -16.27 18.12
CA TRP A 77 -12.04 -16.83 19.35
C TRP A 77 -12.46 -18.25 18.99
N PHE A 78 -11.66 -19.23 19.39
CA PHE A 78 -12.03 -20.65 19.43
C PHE A 78 -12.03 -21.10 20.89
#